data_AF-A0AA96XDP3-F1
#
_entry.id   AF-A0AA96XDP3-F1
#
_cell.length_a   1.000
_cell.length_b   1.000
_cell.length_c   1.000
_cell.angle_alpha   90.00
_cell.angle_beta   90.00
_cell.angle_gamma   90.00
#
_symmetry.space_group_name_H-M   'P 1'
#
loop_
_entity.id
_entity.type
_entity.pdbx_description
1 polymer ?
#
loop_
_entity_poly.entity_id
_entity_poly.type
_entity_poly.pdbx_seq_one_letter_code
_entity_poly.pdbx_strand_id
1 'polypeptide(L)'
;MTSPPRPAIPTTFITALRELEPRPSAMLTLRLVEGRSREACATHYGIPAQAFSVLLLRAAIALALHRGAPAREPASEDEEAAWARMLADALERQDAKFPAALGPVVETCRELQTLAPQVATGLETAEREARASPQRRREEWLRRLAVALLLAMTAWLYLSKP
;
A
#
# COMPACT_ATOMS: atom_id res chain seq x y z
N MET A 1 -5.37 29.21 -19.00
CA MET A 1 -4.54 28.10 -18.49
C MET A 1 -4.73 28.02 -16.98
N THR A 2 -5.75 27.30 -16.53
CA THR A 2 -5.99 27.04 -15.11
C THR A 2 -5.05 25.92 -14.66
N SER A 3 -4.12 26.22 -13.75
CA SER A 3 -3.33 25.17 -13.10
C SER A 3 -4.26 24.15 -12.44
N PRO A 4 -3.99 22.84 -12.52
CA PRO A 4 -4.78 21.85 -11.79
C PRO A 4 -4.68 22.15 -10.29
N PRO A 5 -5.78 22.03 -9.52
CA PRO A 5 -5.74 22.21 -8.07
C PRO A 5 -4.76 21.20 -7.48
N ARG A 6 -3.81 21.68 -6.67
CA ARG A 6 -2.89 20.80 -5.93
C ARG A 6 -3.76 19.88 -5.05
N PRO A 7 -3.63 18.55 -5.16
CA PRO A 7 -4.43 17.63 -4.37
C PRO A 7 -4.20 17.85 -2.87
N ALA A 8 -5.26 17.70 -2.07
CA ALA A 8 -5.16 17.80 -0.62
C ALA A 8 -4.19 16.73 -0.07
N ILE A 9 -3.52 17.04 1.05
CA ILE A 9 -2.50 16.16 1.65
C ILE A 9 -3.03 14.72 1.92
N PRO A 10 -4.26 14.51 2.41
CA PRO A 10 -4.79 13.15 2.56
C PRO A 10 -4.95 12.43 1.23
N THR A 11 -5.38 13.14 0.17
CA THR A 11 -5.53 12.58 -1.18
C THR A 11 -4.19 12.13 -1.75
N THR A 12 -3.11 12.87 -1.50
CA THR A 12 -1.77 12.45 -1.97
C THR A 12 -1.27 11.19 -1.28
N PHE A 13 -1.63 10.96 -0.01
CA PHE A 13 -1.33 9.69 0.67
C PHE A 13 -2.15 8.53 0.10
N ILE A 14 -3.44 8.74 -0.15
CA ILE A 14 -4.31 7.73 -0.74
C ILE A 14 -3.80 7.32 -2.13
N THR A 15 -3.46 8.30 -2.99
CA THR A 15 -2.90 8.01 -4.32
C THR A 15 -1.57 7.27 -4.22
N ALA A 16 -0.64 7.75 -3.40
CA ALA A 16 0.67 7.12 -3.25
C ALA A 16 0.55 5.67 -2.74
N LEU A 17 -0.31 5.40 -1.75
CA LEU A 17 -0.57 4.05 -1.26
C LEU A 17 -1.20 3.14 -2.32
N ARG A 18 -2.01 3.67 -3.23
CA ARG A 18 -2.62 2.89 -4.32
C ARG A 18 -1.67 2.61 -5.48
N GLU A 19 -0.68 3.47 -5.69
CA GLU A 19 0.34 3.31 -6.74
C GLU A 19 1.48 2.40 -6.30
N LEU A 20 1.72 2.28 -4.99
CA LEU A 20 2.66 1.31 -4.44
C LEU A 20 2.24 -0.13 -4.74
N GLU A 21 3.22 -1.03 -4.73
CA GLU A 21 2.95 -2.46 -4.80
C GLU A 21 1.99 -2.89 -3.67
N PRO A 22 1.10 -3.89 -3.92
CA PRO A 22 0.05 -4.26 -2.98
C PRO A 22 0.57 -4.63 -1.58
N ARG A 23 1.70 -5.34 -1.51
CA ARG A 23 2.24 -5.82 -0.23
C ARG A 23 2.85 -4.69 0.62
N PRO A 24 3.77 -3.85 0.10
CA PRO A 24 4.24 -2.66 0.81
C PRO A 24 3.10 -1.73 1.26
N SER A 25 2.11 -1.50 0.40
CA SER A 25 0.94 -0.67 0.72
C SER A 25 0.11 -1.25 1.88
N ALA A 26 -0.17 -2.56 1.84
CA ALA A 26 -0.88 -3.24 2.92
C ALA A 26 -0.11 -3.18 4.24
N MET A 27 1.22 -3.35 4.21
CA MET A 27 2.06 -3.25 5.41
C MET A 27 2.00 -1.87 6.05
N LEU A 28 2.11 -0.81 5.24
CA LEU A 28 2.01 0.58 5.70
C LEU A 28 0.60 0.87 6.24
N THR A 29 -0.44 0.38 5.58
CA THR A 29 -1.83 0.55 6.02
C THR A 29 -2.06 -0.12 7.37
N LEU A 30 -1.70 -1.40 7.51
CA LEU A 30 -1.84 -2.17 8.74
C LEU A 30 -1.11 -1.50 9.91
N ARG A 31 0.11 -1.00 9.67
CA ARG A 31 0.96 -0.44 10.73
C ARG A 31 0.64 1.02 11.07
N LEU A 32 0.47 1.86 10.06
CA LEU A 32 0.41 3.33 10.22
C LEU A 32 -1.01 3.89 10.14
N VAL A 33 -1.93 3.19 9.48
CA VAL A 33 -3.33 3.63 9.32
C VAL A 33 -4.23 2.91 10.33
N GLU A 34 -4.13 1.58 10.44
CA GLU A 34 -4.86 0.81 11.46
C GLU A 34 -4.22 0.91 12.86
N GLY A 35 -2.99 1.39 12.97
CA GLY A 35 -2.30 1.60 14.25
C GLY A 35 -1.93 0.31 14.98
N ARG A 36 -1.80 -0.82 14.27
CA ARG A 36 -1.42 -2.11 14.88
C ARG A 36 0.01 -2.03 15.42
N SER A 37 0.28 -2.79 16.49
CA SER A 37 1.65 -2.90 17.02
C SER A 37 2.55 -3.67 16.04
N ARG A 38 3.86 -3.46 16.18
CA ARG A 38 4.87 -4.16 15.36
C ARG A 38 4.73 -5.68 15.49
N GLU A 39 4.53 -6.18 16.70
CA GLU A 39 4.41 -7.59 16.99
C GLU A 39 3.15 -8.19 16.35
N ALA A 40 2.01 -7.48 16.43
CA ALA A 40 0.77 -7.90 15.78
C ALA A 40 0.91 -7.96 14.25
N CYS A 41 1.56 -6.95 13.65
CA CYS A 41 1.83 -6.97 12.21
C CYS A 41 2.78 -8.12 11.83
N ALA A 42 3.85 -8.35 12.58
CA ALA A 42 4.79 -9.44 12.33
C ALA A 42 4.09 -10.81 12.37
N THR A 43 3.22 -11.03 13.36
CA THR A 43 2.37 -12.22 13.46
C THR A 43 1.41 -12.33 12.27
N HIS A 44 0.78 -11.24 11.85
CA HIS A 44 -0.12 -11.23 10.67
C HIS A 44 0.59 -11.70 9.39
N TYR A 45 1.85 -11.32 9.20
CA TYR A 45 2.65 -11.74 8.04
C TYR A 45 3.41 -13.06 8.25
N GLY A 46 3.35 -13.68 9.43
CA GLY A 46 4.06 -14.92 9.74
C GLY A 46 5.58 -14.79 9.69
N ILE A 47 6.12 -13.62 10.03
CA ILE A 47 7.57 -13.34 9.96
C ILE A 47 8.10 -12.81 11.30
N PRO A 48 9.42 -12.92 11.56
CA PRO A 48 10.03 -12.31 12.74
C PRO A 48 9.82 -10.78 12.77
N ALA A 49 9.65 -10.20 13.96
CA ALA A 49 9.44 -8.76 14.13
C ALA A 49 10.55 -7.90 13.51
N GLN A 50 11.81 -8.35 13.60
CA GLN A 50 12.94 -7.66 12.97
C GLN A 50 12.84 -7.67 11.44
N ALA A 51 12.43 -8.80 10.84
CA ALA A 51 12.22 -8.90 9.40
C ALA A 51 11.05 -8.01 8.95
N PHE A 52 9.98 -7.96 9.74
CA PHE A 52 8.88 -7.02 9.51
C PHE A 52 9.36 -5.56 9.53
N SER A 53 10.18 -5.17 10.50
CA SER A 53 10.75 -3.81 10.57
C SER A 53 11.58 -3.44 9.35
N VAL A 54 12.38 -4.36 8.81
CA VAL A 54 13.16 -4.11 7.59
C VAL A 54 12.24 -3.93 6.37
N LEU A 55 11.25 -4.81 6.20
CA LEU A 55 10.28 -4.68 5.12
C LEU A 55 9.45 -3.40 5.24
N LEU A 56 9.09 -3.00 6.47
CA LEU A 56 8.40 -1.75 6.74
C LEU A 56 9.27 -0.55 6.38
N LEU A 57 10.57 -0.57 6.70
CA LEU A 57 11.51 0.49 6.29
C LEU A 57 11.55 0.64 4.77
N ARG A 58 11.72 -0.47 4.03
CA ARG A 58 11.73 -0.45 2.56
C ARG A 58 10.43 0.14 2.01
N ALA A 59 9.28 -0.28 2.55
CA ALA A 59 7.98 0.26 2.16
C ALA A 59 7.86 1.76 2.47
N ALA A 60 8.34 2.21 3.63
CA ALA A 60 8.31 3.60 4.04
C ALA A 60 9.22 4.49 3.15
N ILE A 61 10.40 4.00 2.78
CA ILE A 61 11.28 4.67 1.81
C ILE A 61 10.58 4.80 0.47
N ALA A 62 9.99 3.71 -0.04
CA ALA A 62 9.24 3.74 -1.29
C ALA A 62 8.09 4.75 -1.25
N LEU A 63 7.32 4.80 -0.15
CA LEU A 63 6.26 5.80 0.03
C LEU A 63 6.81 7.23 0.01
N ALA A 64 7.91 7.49 0.73
CA ALA A 64 8.54 8.80 0.78
C ALA A 64 9.03 9.25 -0.61
N LEU A 65 9.68 8.35 -1.35
CA LEU A 65 10.11 8.58 -2.73
C LEU A 65 8.94 8.84 -3.68
N HIS A 66 7.86 8.04 -3.59
CA HIS A 66 6.63 8.26 -4.38
C HIS A 66 5.99 9.64 -4.11
N ARG A 67 6.13 10.16 -2.89
CA ARG A 67 5.67 11.51 -2.51
C ARG A 67 6.65 12.62 -2.86
N GLY A 68 7.82 12.29 -3.43
CA GLY A 68 8.86 13.26 -3.79
C GLY A 68 9.66 13.79 -2.59
N ALA A 69 9.61 13.11 -1.44
CA ALA A 69 10.47 13.45 -0.32
C ALA A 69 11.93 13.05 -0.62
N PRO A 70 12.94 13.78 -0.11
CA PRO A 70 14.35 13.52 -0.36
C PRO A 70 14.87 12.33 0.48
N ALA A 71 14.25 11.16 0.32
CA ALA A 71 14.66 9.92 0.99
C ALA A 71 15.83 9.23 0.25
N ARG A 72 16.62 8.46 0.99
CA ARG A 72 17.75 7.66 0.47
C ARG A 72 17.57 6.20 0.88
N GLU A 73 18.00 5.28 0.03
CA GLU A 73 18.16 3.87 0.40
C GLU A 73 19.39 3.65 1.30
N PRO A 74 19.36 2.72 2.27
CA PRO A 74 20.53 2.34 3.05
C PRO A 74 21.68 1.85 2.14
N ALA A 75 22.92 2.15 2.52
CA ALA A 75 24.12 1.77 1.78
C ALA A 75 24.56 0.32 2.03
N SER A 76 24.09 -0.30 3.13
CA SER A 76 24.43 -1.67 3.49
C SER A 76 23.29 -2.34 4.26
N GLU A 77 23.33 -3.68 4.35
CA GLU A 77 22.39 -4.47 5.14
C GLU A 77 22.45 -4.12 6.63
N ASP A 78 23.64 -3.81 7.16
CA ASP A 78 23.81 -3.38 8.55
C ASP A 78 23.15 -2.02 8.82
N GLU A 79 23.33 -1.07 7.89
CA GLU A 79 22.67 0.23 7.97
C GLU A 79 21.15 0.07 7.88
N GLU A 80 20.67 -0.79 6.98
CA GLU A 80 19.26 -1.10 6.83
C GLU A 80 18.67 -1.68 8.11
N ALA A 81 19.32 -2.68 8.72
CA ALA A 81 18.85 -3.28 9.95
C ALA A 81 18.84 -2.28 11.11
N ALA A 82 19.81 -1.36 11.17
CA ALA A 82 19.85 -0.29 12.16
C ALA A 82 18.74 0.75 11.94
N TRP A 83 18.55 1.22 10.70
CA TRP A 83 17.50 2.16 10.33
C TRP A 83 16.12 1.56 10.58
N ALA A 84 15.92 0.27 10.36
CA ALA A 84 14.66 -0.42 10.60
C ALA A 84 14.27 -0.39 12.08
N ARG A 85 15.25 -0.56 12.99
CA ARG A 85 15.05 -0.42 14.43
C ARG A 85 14.77 1.04 14.82
N MET A 86 15.56 1.98 14.31
CA MET A 86 15.39 3.41 14.60
C MET A 86 14.05 3.95 14.10
N LEU A 87 13.59 3.52 12.92
CA LEU A 87 12.27 3.85 12.41
C LEU A 87 11.18 3.29 13.33
N ALA A 88 11.27 2.02 13.72
CA ALA A 88 10.30 1.42 14.64
C ALA A 88 10.20 2.22 15.95
N ASP A 89 11.34 2.60 16.53
CA ASP A 89 11.40 3.42 17.74
C ASP A 89 10.82 4.82 17.51
N ALA A 90 11.14 5.47 16.39
CA ALA A 90 10.64 6.80 16.04
C ALA A 90 9.13 6.87 15.77
N LEU A 91 8.51 5.74 15.39
CA LEU A 91 7.07 5.64 15.23
C LEU A 91 6.32 5.45 16.55
N GLU A 92 6.98 4.92 17.58
CA GLU A 92 6.41 4.76 18.93
C GLU A 92 6.72 5.96 19.82
N ARG A 93 7.88 6.60 19.62
CA ARG A 93 8.40 7.67 20.47
C ARG A 93 8.75 8.89 19.66
N GLN A 94 8.15 10.02 20.01
CA GLN A 94 8.40 11.30 19.33
C GLN A 94 9.85 11.79 19.51
N ASP A 95 10.46 11.49 20.66
CA ASP A 95 11.80 11.92 21.09
C ASP A 95 12.95 11.00 20.62
N ALA A 96 12.64 9.96 19.85
CA ALA A 96 13.65 9.03 19.36
C ALA A 96 14.70 9.73 18.49
N LYS A 97 15.97 9.35 18.67
CA LYS A 97 17.09 9.86 17.88
C LYS A 97 17.34 8.97 16.67
N PHE A 98 17.52 9.58 15.52
CA PHE A 98 17.82 8.91 14.25
C PHE A 98 18.71 9.79 13.37
N PRO A 99 19.45 9.22 12.40
CA PRO A 99 20.29 9.99 11.50
C PRO A 99 19.44 10.89 10.60
N ALA A 100 19.99 12.06 10.22
CA ALA A 100 19.31 13.03 9.35
C ALA A 100 18.82 12.42 8.03
N ALA A 101 19.56 11.44 7.48
CA ALA A 101 19.18 10.73 6.26
C ALA A 101 17.85 9.95 6.37
N LEU A 102 17.46 9.54 7.58
CA LEU A 102 16.19 8.84 7.85
C LEU A 102 15.03 9.82 8.13
N GLY A 103 15.33 11.10 8.35
CA GLY A 103 14.36 12.14 8.72
C GLY A 103 13.14 12.23 7.79
N PRO A 104 13.33 12.39 6.46
CA PRO A 104 12.21 12.50 5.51
C PRO A 104 11.25 11.29 5.55
N VAL A 105 11.78 10.10 5.81
CA VAL A 105 11.00 8.86 5.92
C VAL A 105 10.18 8.84 7.20
N VAL A 106 10.79 9.20 8.33
CA VAL A 106 10.11 9.30 9.64
C VAL A 106 9.00 10.35 9.59
N GLU A 107 9.28 11.52 9.03
CA GLU A 107 8.32 12.61 8.86
C GLU A 107 7.13 12.15 8.01
N THR A 108 7.39 11.54 6.86
CA THR A 108 6.33 10.99 5.99
C THR A 108 5.44 9.97 6.72
N CYS A 109 6.04 9.08 7.53
CA CYS A 109 5.28 8.09 8.28
C CYS A 109 4.45 8.71 9.41
N ARG A 110 4.99 9.69 10.13
CA ARG A 110 4.28 10.41 11.20
C ARG A 110 3.15 11.27 10.65
N GLU A 111 3.35 11.92 9.51
CA GLU A 111 2.28 12.61 8.79
C GLU A 111 1.15 11.64 8.41
N LEU A 112 1.49 10.45 7.89
CA LEU A 112 0.50 9.42 7.59
C LEU A 112 -0.26 8.95 8.84
N GLN A 113 0.43 8.73 9.96
CA GLN A 113 -0.22 8.38 11.24
C GLN A 113 -1.17 9.48 11.72
N THR A 114 -0.78 10.75 11.56
CA THR A 114 -1.61 11.90 11.94
C THR A 114 -2.88 11.99 11.08
N LEU A 115 -2.78 11.64 9.80
CA LEU A 115 -3.89 11.64 8.84
C LEU A 115 -4.60 10.28 8.73
N ALA A 116 -4.24 9.30 9.57
CA ALA A 116 -4.72 7.92 9.46
C ALA A 116 -6.25 7.79 9.33
N PRO A 117 -7.09 8.47 10.13
CA PRO A 117 -8.55 8.34 9.99
C PRO A 117 -9.07 8.82 8.62
N GLN A 118 -8.47 9.88 8.08
CA GLN A 118 -8.85 10.47 6.80
C GLN A 118 -8.41 9.57 5.64
N VAL A 119 -7.20 9.03 5.74
CA VAL A 119 -6.66 8.08 4.76
C VAL A 119 -7.45 6.76 4.78
N ALA A 120 -7.79 6.23 5.96
CA ALA A 120 -8.63 5.03 6.09
C ALA A 120 -9.99 5.22 5.39
N THR A 121 -10.69 6.31 5.71
CA THR A 121 -11.99 6.64 5.10
C THR A 121 -11.87 6.79 3.58
N GLY A 122 -10.81 7.44 3.11
CA GLY A 122 -10.56 7.63 1.68
C GLY A 122 -10.22 6.35 0.94
N LEU A 123 -9.42 5.46 1.55
CA LEU A 123 -9.12 4.13 1.00
C LEU A 123 -10.38 3.26 0.89
N GLU A 124 -11.22 3.23 1.94
CA GLU A 124 -12.49 2.51 1.89
C GLU A 124 -13.43 3.06 0.81
N THR A 125 -13.49 4.38 0.67
CA THR A 125 -14.34 5.03 -0.35
C THR A 125 -13.85 4.68 -1.74
N ALA A 126 -12.54 4.78 -1.98
CA ALA A 126 -11.92 4.38 -3.24
C ALA A 126 -12.13 2.89 -3.56
N GLU A 127 -12.11 2.02 -2.56
CA GLU A 127 -12.40 0.60 -2.75
C GLU A 127 -13.88 0.36 -3.10
N ARG A 128 -14.81 1.05 -2.42
CA ARG A 128 -16.24 1.01 -2.76
C ARG A 128 -16.50 1.49 -4.18
N GLU A 129 -15.85 2.56 -4.62
CA GLU A 129 -15.93 3.08 -5.99
C GLU A 129 -15.35 2.10 -7.01
N ALA A 130 -14.20 1.48 -6.72
CA ALA A 130 -13.61 0.45 -7.57
C ALA A 130 -14.55 -0.76 -7.74
N ARG A 131 -15.19 -1.19 -6.64
CA ARG A 131 -16.22 -2.25 -6.65
C ARG A 131 -17.49 -1.85 -7.40
N ALA A 132 -17.89 -0.58 -7.33
CA ALA A 132 -19.05 -0.03 -8.02
C ALA A 132 -18.78 0.31 -9.51
N SER A 133 -17.52 0.26 -9.96
CA SER A 133 -17.14 0.74 -11.29
C SER A 133 -17.78 -0.08 -12.43
N PRO A 134 -18.32 0.58 -13.47
CA PRO A 134 -18.98 -0.07 -14.60
C PRO A 134 -18.02 -0.89 -15.48
N GLN A 135 -16.71 -0.66 -15.37
CA GLN A 135 -15.69 -1.38 -16.14
C GLN A 135 -15.60 -2.85 -15.73
N ARG A 136 -15.65 -3.16 -14.42
CA ARG A 136 -15.73 -4.56 -13.95
C ARG A 136 -17.03 -5.24 -14.37
N ARG A 137 -18.15 -4.52 -14.37
CA ARG A 137 -19.42 -5.06 -14.90
C ARG A 137 -19.29 -5.44 -16.37
N ARG A 138 -18.60 -4.65 -17.19
CA ARG A 138 -18.34 -4.98 -18.60
C ARG A 138 -17.44 -6.22 -18.72
N GLU A 139 -16.36 -6.31 -17.95
CA GLU A 139 -15.47 -7.47 -17.95
C GLU A 139 -16.18 -8.77 -17.51
N GLU A 140 -17.01 -8.70 -16.47
CA GLU A 140 -17.81 -9.85 -16.03
C GLU A 140 -18.83 -10.27 -17.08
N TRP A 141 -19.49 -9.32 -17.75
CA TRP A 141 -20.40 -9.62 -18.85
C TRP A 141 -19.68 -10.26 -20.03
N LEU A 142 -18.50 -9.74 -20.40
CA LEU A 142 -17.66 -10.32 -21.45
C LEU A 142 -17.18 -11.73 -21.08
N ARG A 143 -16.75 -11.94 -19.83
CA ARG A 143 -16.36 -13.26 -19.33
C ARG A 143 -17.53 -14.24 -19.37
N ARG A 144 -18.73 -13.83 -18.95
CA ARG A 144 -19.95 -14.66 -19.02
C ARG A 144 -20.33 -15.01 -20.45
N LEU A 145 -20.24 -14.06 -21.38
CA LEU A 145 -20.48 -14.32 -22.80
C LEU A 145 -19.47 -15.31 -23.38
N ALA A 146 -18.18 -15.15 -23.07
CA ALA A 146 -17.14 -16.07 -23.51
C ALA A 146 -17.36 -17.50 -23.00
N VAL A 147 -17.73 -17.65 -21.71
CA VAL A 147 -18.07 -18.95 -21.12
C VAL A 147 -19.32 -19.55 -21.77
N ALA A 148 -20.38 -18.75 -21.98
CA ALA A 148 -21.59 -19.21 -22.64
C ALA A 148 -21.33 -19.68 -24.08
N LEU A 149 -20.48 -18.97 -24.82
CA LEU A 149 -20.10 -19.33 -26.18
C LEU A 149 -19.29 -20.63 -26.21
N LEU A 150 -18.35 -20.81 -25.28
CA LEU A 150 -17.61 -22.07 -25.11
C LEU A 150 -18.53 -23.25 -24.79
N LEU A 151 -19.50 -23.06 -23.89
CA LEU A 151 -20.50 -24.08 -23.56
C LEU A 151 -21.41 -24.41 -24.74
N ALA A 152 -21.86 -23.40 -25.48
CA ALA A 152 -22.67 -23.60 -26.68
C ALA A 152 -21.90 -24.36 -27.76
N MET A 153 -20.62 -24.02 -27.97
CA MET A 153 -19.77 -24.67 -28.97
C MET A 153 -19.43 -26.12 -28.59
N THR A 154 -19.16 -26.38 -27.31
CA THR A 154 -18.94 -27.75 -26.81
C THR A 154 -20.22 -28.60 -26.86
N ALA A 155 -21.37 -28.05 -26.48
CA ALA A 155 -22.65 -28.74 -26.63
C ALA A 155 -22.97 -29.04 -28.10
N TRP A 156 -22.75 -28.07 -29.00
CA TRP A 156 -22.93 -28.26 -30.43
C TRP A 156 -22.02 -29.33 -31.01
N LEU A 157 -20.74 -29.37 -30.60
CA LEU A 157 -19.79 -30.43 -31.01
C LEU A 157 -20.20 -31.82 -30.49
N TYR A 158 -20.79 -31.89 -29.30
CA TYR A 158 -21.29 -33.15 -28.74
C TYR A 158 -22.53 -33.65 -29.50
N LEU A 159 -23.44 -32.74 -29.87
CA LEU A 159 -24.68 -33.05 -30.59
C LEU A 159 -24.48 -33.27 -32.10
N SER A 160 -23.45 -32.68 -32.71
CA SER A 160 -23.13 -32.82 -34.14
C SER A 160 -22.23 -34.03 -34.44
N LYS A 161 -21.88 -34.82 -33.42
CA LYS A 161 -21.18 -36.09 -33.57
C LYS A 161 -22.23 -37.19 -33.84
N PRO A 162 -22.28 -37.78 -35.05
CA PRO A 162 -23.22 -38.84 -35.40
C PRO A 162 -22.93 -40.16 -34.67
#